data_AF-A0A0N1AMV5-F1
#
_entry.id   AF-A0A0N1AMV5-F1
#
_cell.length_a   1.000
_cell.length_b   1.000
_cell.length_c   1.000
_cell.angle_alpha   90.00
_cell.angle_beta   90.00
_cell.angle_gamma   90.00
#
_symmetry.space_group_name_H-M   'P 1'
#
loop_
_entity.id
_entity.type
_entity.pdbx_description
1 polymer ?
#
loop_
_entity_poly.entity_id
_entity_poly.type
_entity_poly.pdbx_seq_one_letter_code
_entity_poly.pdbx_strand_id
1 'polypeptide(L)'
;MNAPFPILKDDEREHPVPFLWRSKLRDIAEALKDGNFNLLGLADVEPQDDDAAAAVARNIKGYGFTLTSLPDESWETSVCQWQIEYWEVMVDLFTVEEGYSDLVLHVHVFERDGGFNFKVHYVYVP
;
A
#
# COMPACT_ATOMS: atom_id res chain seq x y z
N MET A 1 -20.92 -1.27 12.32
CA MET A 1 -20.61 -2.08 11.13
C MET A 1 -20.38 -1.10 9.99
N ASN A 2 -19.12 -0.83 9.64
CA ASN A 2 -18.82 0.02 8.48
C ASN A 2 -19.18 -0.78 7.23
N ALA A 3 -20.05 -0.23 6.39
CA ALA A 3 -20.39 -0.86 5.12
C ALA A 3 -19.11 -1.06 4.30
N PRO A 4 -18.94 -2.19 3.58
CA PRO A 4 -17.78 -2.38 2.73
C PRO A 4 -17.76 -1.28 1.65
N PHE A 5 -16.69 -0.49 1.59
CA PHE A 5 -16.50 0.47 0.51
C PHE A 5 -16.41 -0.31 -0.82
N PRO A 6 -17.25 0.02 -1.82
CA PRO A 6 -17.25 -0.67 -3.10
C PRO A 6 -15.97 -0.35 -3.89
N ILE A 7 -15.60 -1.26 -4.79
CA ILE A 7 -14.54 -1.01 -5.77
C ILE A 7 -15.17 -0.27 -6.94
N LEU A 8 -14.75 0.98 -7.17
CA LEU A 8 -15.31 1.86 -8.20
C LEU A 8 -14.28 2.15 -9.28
N LYS A 9 -14.67 2.07 -10.55
CA LYS A 9 -13.88 2.56 -11.68
C LYS A 9 -14.22 4.03 -11.95
N ASP A 10 -13.83 4.89 -11.02
CA ASP A 10 -14.01 6.35 -11.08
C ASP A 10 -12.64 7.02 -11.22
N ASP A 11 -12.41 7.63 -12.38
CA ASP A 11 -11.18 8.34 -12.74
C ASP A 11 -11.26 9.84 -12.44
N GLU A 12 -12.39 10.35 -11.94
CA GLU A 12 -12.57 11.76 -11.61
C GLU A 12 -12.30 12.06 -10.13
N ARG A 13 -12.43 11.05 -9.25
CA ARG A 13 -12.39 11.24 -7.79
C ARG A 13 -11.65 10.14 -7.06
N GLU A 14 -11.00 10.55 -5.97
CA GLU A 14 -10.51 9.64 -4.95
C GLU A 14 -11.67 9.07 -4.11
N HIS A 15 -11.52 7.80 -3.73
CA HIS A 15 -12.44 7.06 -2.89
C HIS A 15 -11.71 6.39 -1.73
N PRO A 16 -12.39 6.06 -0.62
CA PRO A 16 -11.79 5.27 0.45
C PRO A 16 -11.34 3.90 -0.03
N VAL A 17 -10.22 3.40 0.52
CA VAL A 17 -9.69 2.07 0.17
C VAL A 17 -10.72 0.95 0.47
N PRO A 18 -11.10 0.15 -0.54
CA PRO A 18 -12.00 -1.00 -0.40
C PRO A 18 -11.57 -1.97 0.68
N PHE A 19 -12.54 -2.42 1.49
CA PHE A 19 -12.29 -3.36 2.59
C PHE A 19 -11.59 -4.64 2.11
N LEU A 20 -11.93 -5.10 0.90
CA LEU A 20 -11.38 -6.30 0.27
C LEU A 20 -9.85 -6.24 0.08
N TRP A 21 -9.27 -5.05 -0.09
CA TRP A 21 -7.83 -4.88 -0.35
C TRP A 21 -7.01 -4.71 0.93
N ARG A 22 -7.64 -4.28 2.03
CA ARG A 22 -6.95 -3.88 3.27
C ARG A 22 -6.09 -4.99 3.86
N SER A 23 -6.55 -6.24 3.82
CA SER A 23 -5.75 -7.37 4.30
C SER A 23 -4.45 -7.53 3.50
N LYS A 24 -4.52 -7.37 2.17
CA LYS A 24 -3.33 -7.52 1.31
C LYS A 24 -2.37 -6.36 1.45
N LEU A 25 -2.89 -5.14 1.61
CA LEU A 25 -2.09 -3.95 1.88
C LEU A 25 -1.40 -4.04 3.26
N ARG A 26 -2.05 -4.65 4.26
CA ARG A 26 -1.42 -5.00 5.55
C ARG A 26 -0.28 -6.00 5.35
N ASP A 27 -0.48 -7.08 4.60
CA ASP A 27 0.59 -8.05 4.32
C ASP A 27 1.82 -7.38 3.67
N ILE A 28 1.61 -6.44 2.75
CA ILE A 28 2.70 -5.68 2.11
C ILE A 28 3.42 -4.81 3.15
N ALA A 29 2.70 -4.06 3.97
CA ALA A 29 3.31 -3.23 5.02
C ALA A 29 4.10 -4.08 6.03
N GLU A 30 3.59 -5.26 6.41
CA GLU A 30 4.30 -6.22 7.26
C GLU A 30 5.60 -6.72 6.61
N ALA A 31 5.56 -7.07 5.32
CA ALA A 31 6.75 -7.49 4.59
C ALA A 31 7.82 -6.39 4.55
N LEU A 32 7.42 -5.13 4.31
CA LEU A 32 8.34 -3.99 4.33
C LEU A 32 8.91 -3.74 5.72
N LYS A 33 8.08 -3.83 6.76
CA LYS A 33 8.50 -3.73 8.16
C LYS A 33 9.56 -4.79 8.52
N ASP A 34 9.37 -6.01 8.05
CA ASP A 34 10.27 -7.14 8.30
C ASP A 34 11.50 -7.16 7.38
N GLY A 35 11.63 -6.18 6.48
CA GLY A 35 12.77 -6.01 5.57
C GLY A 35 12.71 -6.85 4.29
N ASN A 36 11.57 -7.49 4.00
CA ASN A 36 11.30 -8.17 2.72
C ASN A 36 10.91 -7.15 1.64
N PHE A 37 11.86 -6.29 1.26
CA PHE A 37 11.63 -5.23 0.27
C PHE A 37 11.41 -5.75 -1.16
N ASN A 38 11.82 -7.00 -1.45
CA ASN A 38 11.51 -7.64 -2.73
C ASN A 38 10.08 -8.23 -2.77
N LEU A 39 9.36 -8.22 -1.64
CA LEU A 39 7.99 -8.76 -1.50
C LEU A 39 7.88 -10.23 -1.93
N LEU A 40 8.95 -11.00 -1.72
CA LEU A 40 8.97 -12.41 -2.10
C LEU A 40 8.06 -13.24 -1.21
N GLY A 41 7.33 -14.18 -1.82
CA GLY A 41 6.45 -15.11 -1.11
C GLY A 41 5.06 -14.58 -0.78
N LEU A 42 4.71 -13.36 -1.17
CA LEU A 42 3.36 -12.81 -0.98
C LEU A 42 2.47 -13.18 -2.16
N ALA A 43 1.42 -13.97 -1.90
CA ALA A 43 0.42 -14.29 -2.91
C ALA A 43 -0.30 -13.02 -3.40
N ASP A 44 -0.54 -12.95 -4.70
CA ASP A 44 -1.19 -11.85 -5.41
C ASP A 44 -0.44 -10.51 -5.38
N VAL A 45 0.80 -10.48 -4.89
CA VAL A 45 1.70 -9.32 -4.93
C VAL A 45 2.80 -9.57 -5.96
N GLU A 46 3.03 -8.61 -6.84
CA GLU A 46 4.15 -8.67 -7.78
C GLU A 46 5.47 -8.45 -7.03
N PRO A 47 6.45 -9.38 -7.13
CA PRO A 47 7.77 -9.17 -6.54
C PRO A 47 8.48 -7.97 -7.15
N GLN A 48 9.30 -7.29 -6.34
CA GLN A 48 10.14 -6.20 -6.81
C GLN A 48 11.53 -6.73 -7.20
N ASP A 49 12.10 -6.16 -8.26
CA ASP A 49 13.51 -6.34 -8.56
C ASP A 49 14.41 -5.66 -7.51
N ASP A 50 15.71 -5.97 -7.55
CA ASP A 50 16.66 -5.50 -6.54
C ASP A 50 16.82 -3.97 -6.52
N ASP A 51 16.70 -3.32 -7.68
CA ASP A 51 16.83 -1.86 -7.78
C ASP A 51 15.63 -1.15 -7.14
N ALA A 52 14.41 -1.64 -7.42
CA ALA A 52 13.18 -1.14 -6.82
C ALA A 52 13.13 -1.42 -5.31
N ALA A 53 13.48 -2.65 -4.89
CA ALA A 53 13.58 -3.02 -3.48
C ALA A 53 14.59 -2.14 -2.74
N ALA A 54 15.76 -1.88 -3.34
CA ALA A 54 16.77 -1.00 -2.77
C ALA A 54 16.29 0.46 -2.68
N ALA A 55 15.51 0.94 -3.65
CA ALA A 55 14.92 2.29 -3.60
C ALA A 55 13.92 2.43 -2.45
N VAL A 56 12.99 1.47 -2.31
CA VAL A 56 12.03 1.43 -1.20
C VAL A 56 12.76 1.38 0.15
N ALA A 57 13.74 0.49 0.28
CA ALA A 57 14.54 0.36 1.50
C ALA A 57 15.29 1.65 1.85
N ARG A 58 15.84 2.37 0.85
CA ARG A 58 16.50 3.67 1.07
C ARG A 58 15.52 4.72 1.54
N ASN A 59 14.31 4.77 0.99
CA ASN A 59 13.32 5.77 1.38
C ASN A 59 12.84 5.53 2.82
N ILE A 60 12.51 4.28 3.17
CA ILE A 60 12.11 3.92 4.54
C ILE A 60 13.25 4.21 5.54
N LYS A 61 14.49 3.82 5.22
CA LYS A 61 15.64 4.10 6.09
C LYS A 61 15.97 5.59 6.18
N GLY A 62 15.82 6.32 5.08
CA GLY A 62 16.04 7.75 4.98
C GLY A 62 15.02 8.57 5.78
N TYR A 63 13.81 8.03 5.94
CA TYR A 63 12.79 8.58 6.84
C TYR A 63 13.25 8.59 8.29
N GLY A 64 13.97 7.54 8.71
CA GLY A 64 14.67 7.48 9.99
C GLY A 64 13.86 6.91 11.15
N PHE A 65 12.59 6.57 10.92
CA PHE A 65 11.71 5.92 11.92
C PHE A 65 11.36 4.47 11.54
N THR A 66 10.89 3.73 12.54
CA THR A 66 10.62 2.30 12.44
C THR A 66 9.17 2.08 12.03
N LEU A 67 8.94 1.44 10.88
CA LEU A 67 7.60 1.05 10.47
C LEU A 67 6.93 0.14 11.53
N THR A 68 5.63 0.30 11.70
CA THR A 68 4.78 -0.61 12.47
C THR A 68 3.68 -1.18 11.59
N SER A 69 2.94 -2.15 12.11
CA SER A 69 1.73 -2.66 11.47
C SER A 69 0.75 -1.53 11.21
N LEU A 70 0.11 -1.51 10.05
CA LEU A 70 -0.98 -0.55 9.79
C LEU A 70 -2.07 -0.75 10.85
N PRO A 71 -2.48 0.27 11.62
CA PRO A 71 -3.65 0.15 12.49
C PRO A 71 -4.95 0.31 11.67
N ASP A 72 -6.12 0.41 12.31
CA ASP A 72 -7.38 0.61 11.56
C ASP A 72 -7.55 2.07 11.11
N GLU A 73 -6.90 2.98 11.83
CA GLU A 73 -6.83 4.42 11.60
C GLU A 73 -6.16 4.74 10.25
N SER A 74 -5.27 3.88 9.73
CA SER A 74 -4.66 4.06 8.40
C SER A 74 -5.72 4.24 7.31
N TRP A 75 -6.88 3.61 7.45
CA TRP A 75 -7.91 3.64 6.40
C TRP A 75 -8.79 4.89 6.40
N GLU A 76 -8.64 5.76 7.39
CA GLU A 76 -9.41 7.01 7.46
C GLU A 76 -8.90 8.04 6.45
N THR A 77 -7.62 7.97 6.11
CA THR A 77 -6.91 8.90 5.23
C THR A 77 -6.39 8.25 3.95
N SER A 78 -6.26 6.91 3.94
CA SER A 78 -5.89 6.17 2.72
C SER A 78 -6.98 6.27 1.63
N VAL A 79 -6.53 6.47 0.39
CA VAL A 79 -7.41 6.64 -0.77
C VAL A 79 -7.03 5.73 -1.93
N CYS A 80 -7.98 5.54 -2.84
CA CYS A 80 -7.75 4.96 -4.15
C CYS A 80 -8.50 5.70 -5.24
N GLN A 81 -7.97 5.68 -6.46
CA GLN A 81 -8.60 6.24 -7.65
C GLN A 81 -8.38 5.31 -8.84
N TRP A 82 -9.36 5.19 -9.73
CA TRP A 82 -9.20 4.43 -10.96
C TRP A 82 -8.33 5.22 -11.95
N GLN A 83 -7.37 4.52 -12.54
CA GLN A 83 -6.41 5.02 -13.51
C GLN A 83 -6.45 4.13 -14.73
N ILE A 84 -7.32 4.43 -15.70
CA ILE A 84 -7.50 3.78 -17.02
C ILE A 84 -7.63 2.24 -16.99
N GLU A 85 -6.61 1.52 -16.51
CA GLU A 85 -6.47 0.06 -16.42
C GLU A 85 -6.25 -0.48 -14.99
N TYR A 86 -5.95 0.35 -13.99
CA TYR A 86 -5.66 -0.08 -12.62
C TYR A 86 -6.18 0.91 -11.58
N TRP A 87 -6.20 0.55 -10.30
CA TRP A 87 -6.39 1.53 -9.22
C TRP A 87 -5.05 1.98 -8.69
N GLU A 88 -4.85 3.29 -8.64
CA GLU A 88 -3.83 3.88 -7.79
C GLU A 88 -4.34 3.88 -6.35
N VAL A 89 -3.52 3.40 -5.42
CA VAL A 89 -3.85 3.29 -4.00
C VAL A 89 -2.72 3.92 -3.20
N MET A 90 -3.07 4.87 -2.34
CA MET A 90 -2.15 5.53 -1.41
C MET A 90 -2.55 5.16 0.01
N VAL A 91 -1.63 4.53 0.73
CA VAL A 91 -1.82 4.10 2.11
C VAL A 91 -0.83 4.79 3.02
N ASP A 92 -1.34 5.54 4.01
CA ASP A 92 -0.48 6.14 5.03
C ASP A 92 0.13 5.05 5.92
N LEU A 93 1.46 5.04 5.98
CA LEU A 93 2.22 4.16 6.85
C LEU A 93 2.25 4.72 8.27
N PHE A 94 2.53 3.83 9.21
CA PHE A 94 2.65 4.18 10.62
C PHE A 94 4.05 3.82 11.11
N THR A 95 4.55 4.60 12.05
CA THR A 95 5.82 4.32 12.71
C THR A 95 5.64 4.16 14.22
N VAL A 96 6.60 3.50 14.85
CA VAL A 96 6.61 3.29 16.30
C VAL A 96 6.78 4.63 17.03
N GLU A 97 7.57 5.53 16.46
CA GLU A 97 8.00 6.77 17.08
C GLU A 97 6.92 7.85 17.07
N GLU A 98 6.13 7.96 15.99
CA GLU A 98 5.16 9.05 15.82
C GLU A 98 3.71 8.58 15.68
N GLY A 99 3.49 7.29 15.48
CA GLY A 99 2.18 6.79 15.07
C GLY A 99 1.92 7.15 13.61
N TYR A 100 1.05 8.14 13.37
CA TYR A 100 0.66 8.57 12.02
C TYR A 100 1.83 9.26 11.31
N SER A 101 2.39 8.63 10.28
CA SER A 101 3.50 9.19 9.51
C SER A 101 3.03 9.88 8.23
N ASP A 102 3.85 10.76 7.67
CA ASP A 102 3.69 11.31 6.31
C ASP A 102 4.25 10.39 5.22
N LEU A 103 4.71 9.18 5.60
CA LEU A 103 5.22 8.20 4.66
C LEU A 103 4.06 7.42 4.03
N VAL A 104 4.01 7.40 2.71
CA VAL A 104 2.94 6.78 1.92
C VAL A 104 3.47 5.54 1.22
N LEU A 105 2.71 4.45 1.32
CA LEU A 105 2.82 3.27 0.47
C LEU A 105 1.92 3.46 -0.76
N HIS A 106 2.54 3.57 -1.94
CA HIS A 106 1.86 3.76 -3.22
C HIS A 106 1.83 2.45 -3.99
N VAL A 107 0.63 1.95 -4.26
CA VAL A 107 0.37 0.64 -4.86
C VAL A 107 -0.52 0.81 -6.08
N HIS A 108 -0.21 0.09 -7.15
CA HIS A 108 -1.13 -0.16 -8.25
C HIS A 108 -1.86 -1.48 -8.01
N VAL A 109 -3.18 -1.46 -8.04
CA VAL A 109 -4.02 -2.65 -7.95
C VAL A 109 -4.62 -2.93 -9.31
N PHE A 110 -4.36 -4.11 -9.84
CA PHE A 110 -4.86 -4.53 -11.13
C PHE A 110 -5.96 -5.56 -10.97
N GLU A 111 -7.04 -5.40 -11.71
CA GLU A 111 -8.05 -6.44 -11.86
C GLU A 111 -7.45 -7.65 -12.62
N ARG A 112 -7.75 -8.86 -12.13
CA ARG A 112 -7.38 -10.13 -12.75
C ARG A 112 -8.58 -11.08 -12.72
N ASP A 113 -8.55 -12.12 -13.53
CA ASP A 113 -9.59 -13.15 -13.51
C ASP A 113 -9.70 -13.77 -12.11
N GLY A 114 -10.80 -13.47 -11.41
CA GLY A 114 -11.09 -14.01 -10.09
C GLY A 114 -10.45 -13.26 -8.91
N GLY A 115 -9.83 -12.09 -9.11
CA GLY A 115 -9.23 -11.34 -8.00
C GLY A 115 -8.48 -10.08 -8.40
N PHE A 116 -7.45 -9.76 -7.63
CA PHE A 116 -6.64 -8.55 -7.79
C PHE A 116 -5.17 -8.90 -7.65
N ASN A 117 -4.32 -8.18 -8.37
CA ASN A 117 -2.88 -8.24 -8.19
C ASN A 117 -2.35 -6.87 -7.77
N PHE A 118 -1.42 -6.87 -6.81
CA PHE A 118 -0.91 -5.67 -6.16
C PHE A 118 0.55 -5.47 -6.56
N LYS A 119 0.88 -4.27 -7.03
CA LYS A 119 2.24 -3.88 -7.39
C LYS A 119 2.64 -2.64 -6.61
N VAL A 120 3.65 -2.74 -5.76
CA VAL A 120 4.21 -1.57 -5.08
C VAL A 120 4.93 -0.71 -6.12
N HIS A 121 4.54 0.56 -6.19
CA HIS A 121 5.15 1.54 -7.08
C HIS A 121 6.28 2.28 -6.35
N TYR A 122 5.95 2.95 -5.24
CA TYR A 122 6.91 3.68 -4.40
C TYR A 122 6.51 3.64 -2.92
N VAL A 123 7.49 3.94 -2.07
CA VAL A 123 7.27 4.38 -0.69
C VAL A 123 7.96 5.72 -0.54
N TYR A 124 7.23 6.78 -0.22
CA TYR A 124 7.76 8.16 -0.24
C TYR A 124 6.95 9.10 0.66
N VAL A 125 7.48 10.30 0.90
CA VAL A 125 6.75 11.41 1.50
C VAL A 125 6.28 12.32 0.34
N PRO A 126 4.96 12.55 0.16
CA PRO A 126 4.39 13.29 -0.98
C PRO A 126 4.64 14.80 -0.99
#